data_AF-A0A6G0JH68-F1
#
_entry.id   AF-A0A6G0JH68-F1
#
_cell.length_a   1.000
_cell.length_b   1.000
_cell.length_c   1.000
_cell.angle_alpha   90.00
_cell.angle_beta   90.00
_cell.angle_gamma   90.00
#
_symmetry.space_group_name_H-M   'P 1'
#
loop_
_entity.id
_entity.type
_entity.pdbx_description
1 polymer ?
#
loop_
_entity_poly.entity_id
_entity_poly.type
_entity_poly.pdbx_seq_one_letter_code
_entity_poly.pdbx_strand_id
1 'polypeptide(L)'
;MLAFKSFVAIVACLVASDVQAELPTAKLSHPSGSNAEVFLFGAHVKSFRAAQDPTRDVIFISEHSYLDGVNPIMGGIPIVFPNFGSAKGLPGHGFARVTSGE
;
A
#
# COMPACT_ATOMS: atom_id res chain seq x y z
N MET A 1 12.82 -18.60 46.36
CA MET A 1 11.68 -18.88 45.45
C MET A 1 11.81 -17.97 44.23
N LEU A 2 12.47 -18.47 43.19
CA LEU A 2 12.89 -17.72 42.02
C LEU A 2 12.21 -18.34 40.78
N ALA A 3 10.88 -18.23 40.67
CA ALA A 3 10.13 -18.96 39.64
C ALA A 3 8.82 -18.31 39.19
N PHE A 4 8.68 -16.98 39.24
CA PHE A 4 7.45 -16.29 38.78
C PHE A 4 7.67 -15.18 37.76
N LYS A 5 8.91 -14.89 37.33
CA LYS A 5 9.20 -13.81 36.36
C LYS A 5 9.23 -14.24 34.89
N SER A 6 9.20 -15.54 34.57
CA SER A 6 9.34 -16.01 33.17
C SER A 6 8.02 -16.23 32.42
N PHE A 7 6.87 -16.22 33.08
CA PHE A 7 5.60 -16.52 32.39
C PHE A 7 5.00 -15.33 31.63
N VAL A 8 5.30 -14.09 32.05
CA VAL A 8 4.74 -12.88 31.42
C VAL A 8 5.42 -12.54 30.08
N ALA A 9 6.71 -12.87 29.93
CA ALA A 9 7.46 -12.54 28.72
C ALA A 9 7.09 -13.41 27.50
N ILE A 10 6.58 -14.62 27.72
CA ILE A 10 6.26 -15.56 26.63
C ILE A 10 4.90 -15.23 25.99
N VAL A 11 3.97 -14.63 26.73
CA VAL A 11 2.63 -14.27 26.21
C VAL A 11 2.67 -13.01 25.34
N ALA A 12 3.64 -12.11 25.53
CA ALA A 12 3.79 -10.91 24.69
C ALA A 12 4.26 -11.20 23.26
N CYS A 13 4.84 -12.38 23.00
CA CYS A 13 5.32 -12.77 21.68
C CYS A 13 4.24 -13.48 20.83
N LEU A 14 3.06 -13.74 21.39
CA LEU A 14 1.96 -14.44 20.73
C LEU A 14 0.80 -13.53 20.33
N VAL A 15 0.95 -12.22 20.47
CA VAL A 15 0.16 -11.30 19.66
C VAL A 15 0.93 -11.19 18.35
N ALA A 16 0.72 -12.17 17.47
CA ALA A 16 1.04 -11.99 16.07
C ALA A 16 0.25 -10.76 15.65
N SER A 17 0.94 -9.62 15.61
CA SER A 17 0.42 -8.42 15.01
C SER A 17 0.09 -8.81 13.57
N ASP A 18 -1.19 -9.01 13.25
CA ASP A 18 -1.73 -8.92 11.89
C ASP A 18 -1.61 -7.45 11.41
N VAL A 19 -0.44 -6.86 11.63
CA VAL A 19 0.00 -5.67 10.93
C VAL A 19 0.49 -6.22 9.61
N GLN A 20 -0.44 -6.31 8.65
CA GLN A 20 -0.10 -6.51 7.24
C GLN A 20 1.07 -5.55 6.95
N ALA A 21 2.24 -6.10 6.64
CA ALA A 21 3.38 -5.28 6.27
C ALA A 21 2.94 -4.42 5.07
N GLU A 22 2.99 -3.09 5.22
CA GLU A 22 2.62 -2.18 4.15
C GLU A 22 3.55 -2.40 2.95
N LEU A 23 3.00 -2.34 1.74
CA LEU A 23 3.79 -2.50 0.52
C LEU A 23 4.94 -1.46 0.47
N PRO A 24 6.10 -1.81 -0.11
CA PRO A 24 7.19 -0.85 -0.31
C PRO A 24 6.68 0.43 -0.96
N THR A 25 6.97 1.57 -0.33
CA THR A 25 6.38 2.86 -0.68
C THR A 25 7.47 3.92 -0.86
N ALA A 26 7.43 4.60 -1.99
CA ALA A 26 8.18 5.83 -2.20
C ALA A 26 7.40 7.00 -1.61
N LYS A 27 8.07 7.83 -0.80
CA LYS A 27 7.51 9.06 -0.23
C LYS A 27 8.15 10.27 -0.90
N LEU A 28 7.32 11.17 -1.40
CA LEU A 28 7.73 12.36 -2.11
C LEU A 28 7.35 13.59 -1.28
N SER A 29 8.29 14.52 -1.15
CA SER A 29 8.08 15.81 -0.51
C SER A 29 8.68 16.89 -1.39
N HIS A 30 7.90 17.95 -1.63
CA HIS A 30 8.35 19.09 -2.43
C HIS A 30 8.55 20.32 -1.52
N PRO A 31 9.55 21.19 -1.78
CA PRO A 31 9.78 22.39 -0.99
C PRO A 31 8.58 23.36 -0.90
N SER A 32 7.62 23.30 -1.83
CA SER A 32 6.39 24.08 -1.74
C SER A 32 5.40 23.57 -0.68
N GLY A 33 5.61 22.38 -0.11
CA GLY A 33 4.75 21.76 0.91
C GLY A 33 3.86 20.64 0.41
N SER A 34 3.74 20.41 -0.90
CA SER A 34 3.01 19.25 -1.43
C SER A 34 3.75 17.94 -1.17
N ASN A 35 3.00 16.86 -0.92
CA ASN A 35 3.55 15.52 -0.72
C ASN A 35 2.72 14.46 -1.44
N ALA A 36 3.35 13.32 -1.73
CA ALA A 36 2.71 12.17 -2.34
C ALA A 36 3.34 10.88 -1.82
N GLU A 37 2.56 9.79 -1.85
CA GLU A 37 3.07 8.45 -1.59
C GLU A 37 2.68 7.53 -2.75
N VAL A 38 3.62 6.66 -3.14
CA VAL A 38 3.47 5.73 -4.27
C VAL A 38 3.91 4.34 -3.83
N PHE A 39 3.01 3.35 -3.94
CA PHE A 39 3.40 1.95 -3.81
C PHE A 39 4.27 1.55 -5.00
N LEU A 40 5.39 0.88 -4.75
CA LEU A 40 6.25 0.39 -5.82
C LEU A 40 5.58 -0.72 -6.64
N PHE A 41 4.67 -1.48 -6.01
CA PHE A 41 3.77 -2.38 -6.70
C PHE A 41 2.83 -1.59 -7.62
N GLY A 42 2.91 -1.87 -8.92
CA GLY A 42 2.13 -1.22 -9.97
C GLY A 42 2.39 0.27 -10.17
N ALA A 43 3.45 0.83 -9.57
CA ALA A 43 3.70 2.27 -9.49
C ALA A 43 2.43 3.04 -9.05
N HIS A 44 1.74 2.50 -8.05
CA HIS A 44 0.38 2.88 -7.70
C HIS A 44 0.38 4.09 -6.75
N VAL A 45 -0.07 5.25 -7.22
CA VAL A 45 -0.20 6.44 -6.37
C VAL A 45 -1.30 6.18 -5.33
N LYS A 46 -0.93 6.20 -4.05
CA LYS A 46 -1.87 5.95 -2.94
C LYS A 46 -2.32 7.24 -2.24
N SER A 47 -1.56 8.31 -2.36
CA SER A 47 -1.75 9.54 -1.58
C SER A 47 -1.24 10.75 -2.33
N PHE A 48 -1.98 11.86 -2.27
CA PHE A 48 -1.51 13.17 -2.70
C PHE A 48 -2.11 14.27 -1.83
N ARG A 49 -1.25 15.13 -1.29
CA ARG A 49 -1.64 16.33 -0.52
C ARG A 49 -1.07 17.56 -1.20
N ALA A 50 -1.96 18.48 -1.56
CA ALA A 50 -1.59 19.72 -2.24
C ALA A 50 -0.94 20.70 -1.24
N ALA A 51 -0.10 21.62 -1.75
CA ALA A 51 0.60 22.59 -0.89
C ALA A 51 -0.35 23.52 -0.12
N GLN A 52 -1.54 23.81 -0.68
CA GLN A 52 -2.55 24.68 -0.08
C GLN A 52 -3.21 24.05 1.16
N ASP A 53 -3.28 22.72 1.21
CA ASP A 53 -3.77 21.96 2.36
C ASP A 53 -2.95 20.66 2.47
N PRO A 54 -1.78 20.73 3.12
CA PRO A 54 -0.84 19.60 3.19
C PRO A 54 -1.31 18.51 4.15
N THR A 55 -2.49 18.66 4.78
CA THR A 55 -3.09 17.67 5.69
C THR A 55 -4.19 16.86 5.01
N ARG A 56 -4.90 17.46 4.05
CA ARG A 56 -5.98 16.80 3.31
C ARG A 56 -5.44 15.98 2.14
N ASP A 57 -5.54 14.67 2.28
CA ASP A 57 -5.36 13.76 1.16
C ASP A 57 -6.54 13.87 0.19
N VAL A 58 -6.24 14.06 -1.10
CA VAL A 58 -7.27 14.12 -2.15
C VAL A 58 -7.44 12.79 -2.89
N ILE A 59 -6.63 11.79 -2.55
CA ILE A 59 -6.69 10.45 -3.13
C ILE A 59 -7.32 9.50 -2.13
N PHE A 60 -8.36 8.79 -2.56
CA PHE A 60 -9.03 7.77 -1.75
C PHE A 60 -8.38 6.40 -1.96
N ILE A 61 -8.09 5.68 -0.88
CA ILE A 61 -7.75 4.26 -0.86
C ILE A 61 -8.74 3.54 0.05
N SER A 62 -9.21 2.37 -0.36
CA SER A 62 -10.07 1.54 0.48
C SER A 62 -9.27 0.91 1.62
N GLU A 63 -9.79 0.96 2.85
CA GLU A 63 -9.26 0.22 4.01
C GLU A 63 -9.35 -1.30 3.84
N HIS A 64 -10.18 -1.78 2.90
CA HIS A 64 -10.30 -3.19 2.54
C HIS A 64 -9.41 -3.60 1.37
N SER A 65 -8.54 -2.71 0.90
CA SER A 65 -7.63 -3.03 -0.21
C SER A 65 -6.66 -4.14 0.17
N TYR A 66 -6.43 -5.06 -0.75
CA TYR A 66 -5.34 -6.03 -0.63
C TYR A 66 -4.01 -5.28 -0.78
N LEU A 67 -3.11 -5.44 0.20
CA LEU A 67 -1.74 -4.91 0.18
C LEU A 67 -0.72 -6.07 0.17
N ASP A 68 -1.04 -7.12 -0.58
CA ASP A 68 -0.30 -8.37 -0.62
C ASP A 68 0.74 -8.46 -1.75
N GLY A 69 0.78 -7.45 -2.63
CA GLY A 69 1.70 -7.43 -3.78
C GLY A 69 1.32 -8.43 -4.87
N VAL A 70 0.07 -8.89 -4.87
CA VAL A 70 -0.46 -9.85 -5.84
C VAL A 70 -1.77 -9.33 -6.44
N ASN A 71 -2.68 -8.86 -5.60
CA ASN A 71 -4.00 -8.41 -6.00
C ASN A 71 -4.03 -6.90 -6.31
N PRO A 72 -4.89 -6.46 -7.25
CA PRO A 72 -5.04 -5.03 -7.53
C PRO A 72 -5.47 -4.22 -6.30
N ILE A 73 -4.84 -3.07 -6.11
CA ILE A 73 -5.17 -2.13 -5.03
C ILE A 73 -6.47 -1.38 -5.35
N MET A 74 -7.34 -1.22 -4.36
CA MET A 74 -8.63 -0.54 -4.47
C MET A 74 -8.54 0.94 -4.08
N GLY A 75 -8.79 1.82 -5.05
CA GLY A 75 -8.58 3.27 -4.93
C GLY A 75 -7.23 3.69 -5.51
N GLY A 76 -6.75 4.87 -5.14
CA GLY A 76 -5.51 5.43 -5.66
C GLY A 76 -5.61 5.80 -7.14
N ILE A 77 -4.48 5.68 -7.84
CA ILE A 77 -4.39 5.88 -9.30
C ILE A 77 -3.81 4.60 -9.92
N PRO A 78 -4.64 3.61 -10.28
CA PRO A 78 -4.17 2.37 -10.89
C PRO A 78 -3.75 2.58 -12.36
N ILE A 79 -2.62 2.00 -12.75
CA ILE A 79 -2.16 2.00 -14.14
C ILE A 79 -2.84 0.86 -14.91
N VAL A 80 -3.67 1.23 -15.88
CA VAL A 80 -4.35 0.29 -16.77
C VAL A 80 -3.55 0.14 -18.06
N PHE A 81 -2.81 -0.97 -18.19
CA PHE A 81 -1.97 -1.24 -19.35
C PHE A 81 -1.65 -2.75 -19.46
N PRO A 82 -1.67 -3.35 -20.67
CA PRO A 82 -1.84 -2.73 -21.99
C PRO A 82 -3.30 -2.66 -22.49
N ASN A 83 -4.26 -3.20 -21.73
CA ASN A 83 -5.67 -3.25 -22.12
C ASN A 83 -6.57 -2.58 -21.08
N PHE A 84 -7.60 -1.89 -21.56
CA PHE A 84 -8.71 -1.46 -20.72
C PHE A 84 -9.77 -2.56 -20.64
N GLY A 85 -10.29 -2.83 -19.43
CA GLY A 85 -11.27 -3.88 -19.21
C GLY A 85 -10.71 -5.28 -19.51
N SER A 86 -11.57 -6.18 -19.97
CA SER A 86 -11.17 -7.55 -20.31
C SER A 86 -10.60 -7.65 -21.72
N ALA A 87 -9.50 -8.39 -21.89
CA ALA A 87 -8.94 -8.73 -23.18
C ALA A 87 -8.51 -10.20 -23.20
N LYS A 88 -8.60 -10.86 -24.36
CA LYS A 88 -8.25 -12.28 -24.48
C LYS A 88 -6.77 -12.49 -24.16
N GLY A 89 -6.49 -13.38 -23.20
CA GLY A 89 -5.13 -13.73 -22.79
C GLY A 89 -4.44 -12.70 -21.89
N LEU A 90 -5.18 -11.69 -21.39
CA LEU A 90 -4.67 -10.68 -20.47
C LEU A 90 -5.57 -10.58 -19.23
N PRO A 91 -5.00 -10.23 -18.06
CA PRO A 91 -5.81 -9.92 -16.89
C PRO A 91 -6.70 -8.70 -17.15
N GLY A 92 -7.79 -8.60 -16.38
CA GLY A 92 -8.67 -7.43 -16.42
C GLY A 92 -7.88 -6.16 -16.07
N HIS A 93 -7.97 -5.16 -16.94
CA HIS A 93 -7.19 -3.91 -16.89
C HIS A 93 -5.67 -4.07 -17.05
N GLY A 94 -5.24 -5.17 -17.66
CA GLY A 94 -3.83 -5.45 -17.93
C GLY A 94 -3.03 -5.75 -16.66
N PHE A 95 -1.73 -5.91 -16.83
CA PHE A 95 -0.84 -6.43 -15.80
C PHE A 95 -0.07 -5.33 -15.04
N ALA A 96 0.00 -4.10 -15.57
CA ALA A 96 0.84 -3.05 -15.01
C ALA A 96 0.52 -2.77 -13.53
N ARG A 97 -0.77 -2.66 -13.17
CA ARG A 97 -1.21 -2.45 -11.78
C ARG A 97 -0.96 -3.61 -10.80
N VAL A 98 -0.46 -4.75 -11.29
CA VAL A 98 -0.15 -5.94 -10.46
C VAL A 98 1.27 -6.45 -10.65
N THR A 99 2.18 -5.58 -11.06
CA THR A 99 3.59 -5.93 -11.29
C THR A 99 4.48 -5.14 -10.34
N SER A 100 5.48 -5.79 -9.73
CA SER A 100 6.56 -5.12 -9.01
C SER A 100 7.70 -4.80 -9.96
N GLY A 101 8.32 -3.63 -9.83
CA GLY A 101 9.55 -3.32 -10.57
C GLY A 101 10.72 -4.15 -10.03
N GLU A 102 11.29 -5.00 -10.88
CA GLU A 102 12.67 -5.49 -10.75
C GLU A 102 13.63 -4.58 -11.53
#